data_AF-A0A853IZ70-F1
#
_entry.id   AF-A0A853IZ70-F1
#
_cell.length_a   1.000
_cell.length_b   1.000
_cell.length_c   1.000
_cell.angle_alpha   90.00
_cell.angle_beta   90.00
_cell.angle_gamma   90.00
#
_symmetry.space_group_name_H-M   'P 1'
#
loop_
_entity.id
_entity.type
_entity.pdbx_description
1 polymer ?
#
loop_
_entity_poly.entity_id
_entity_poly.type
_entity_poly.pdbx_seq_one_letter_code
_entity_poly.pdbx_strand_id
1 'polypeptide(L)'
;MAATQPRFDAIDALRGAAMLWMTAYHFAFDLNHFGHIRQNFYEDPVWTWQRTGIVSLFLLCAGMGQVVAVQRGQSWPRFARRWVQVAGCAALVSLGSLWMFPRSWISFGVLHGMAVMLVVTRWALVRGWLRGAVPWLAGAALIAAAPLLGAALRTQAPAAMAAAFDSRWLNWLGVVTLKPPTEDWVPLLPWLGVMWLGVGLMQWPTGRGWLARPPGAVGRALAPLGRWSLSYYMLHQPVLIGALMAWAALR
;
A
#
# COMPACT_ATOMS: atom_id res chain seq x y z
N MET A 1 1.78 32.48 20.60
CA MET A 1 2.18 31.06 20.62
C MET A 1 1.35 30.33 19.58
N ALA A 2 1.94 29.84 18.49
CA ALA A 2 1.21 29.01 17.53
C ALA A 2 0.84 27.70 18.24
N ALA A 3 -0.45 27.49 18.50
CA ALA A 3 -0.92 26.23 19.08
C ALA A 3 -0.40 25.08 18.21
N THR A 4 0.41 24.20 18.80
CA THR A 4 0.86 22.97 18.14
C THR A 4 -0.37 22.16 17.77
N GLN A 5 -0.75 22.21 16.49
CA GLN A 5 -1.90 21.50 15.95
C GLN A 5 -1.79 20.01 16.35
N PRO A 6 -2.78 19.45 17.08
CA PRO A 6 -2.69 18.11 17.65
C PRO A 6 -2.42 17.09 16.54
N ARG A 7 -1.42 16.22 16.75
CA ARG A 7 -1.09 15.14 15.82
C ARG A 7 -2.17 14.07 15.86
N PHE A 8 -2.53 13.54 14.70
CA PHE A 8 -3.45 12.40 14.58
C PHE A 8 -2.72 11.09 14.89
N ASP A 9 -2.36 10.89 16.16
CA ASP A 9 -1.60 9.72 16.60
C ASP A 9 -2.36 8.40 16.35
N ALA A 10 -3.70 8.44 16.24
CA ALA A 10 -4.50 7.29 15.83
C ALA A 10 -4.16 6.80 14.40
N ILE A 11 -3.87 7.71 13.46
CA ILE A 11 -3.45 7.32 12.09
C ILE A 11 -2.09 6.61 12.14
N ASP A 12 -1.16 7.16 12.93
CA ASP A 12 0.15 6.54 13.11
C ASP A 12 0.01 5.17 13.82
N ALA A 13 -0.90 5.03 14.80
CA ALA A 13 -1.19 3.75 15.46
C ALA A 13 -1.77 2.71 14.49
N LEU A 14 -2.75 3.09 13.66
CA LEU A 14 -3.31 2.20 12.63
C LEU A 14 -2.25 1.75 11.62
N ARG A 15 -1.38 2.66 11.19
CA ARG A 15 -0.25 2.32 10.32
C ARG A 15 0.71 1.36 11.02
N GLY A 16 1.00 1.58 12.30
CA GLY A 16 1.82 0.67 13.12
C GLY A 16 1.21 -0.73 13.23
N ALA A 17 -0.11 -0.83 13.44
CA ALA A 17 -0.82 -2.11 13.44
C ALA A 17 -0.69 -2.83 12.08
N ALA A 18 -0.86 -2.11 10.97
CA ALA A 18 -0.70 -2.67 9.62
C ALA A 18 0.72 -3.22 9.39
N MET A 19 1.74 -2.55 9.94
CA MET A 19 3.14 -2.97 9.81
C MET A 19 3.44 -4.25 10.58
N LEU A 20 2.93 -4.39 11.81
CA LEU A 20 3.10 -5.62 12.58
C LEU A 20 2.35 -6.79 11.92
N TRP A 21 1.13 -6.55 11.44
CA TRP A 21 0.37 -7.56 10.71
C TRP A 21 1.08 -8.01 9.43
N MET A 22 1.60 -7.06 8.65
CA MET A 22 2.42 -7.33 7.47
C MET A 22 3.66 -8.15 7.81
N THR A 23 4.34 -7.83 8.91
CA THR A 23 5.54 -8.56 9.36
C THR A 23 5.19 -10.02 9.70
N ALA A 24 4.09 -10.25 10.42
CA ALA A 24 3.63 -11.60 10.72
C ALA A 24 3.24 -12.39 9.47
N TYR A 25 2.58 -11.73 8.50
CA TYR A 25 2.24 -12.32 7.21
C TYR A 25 3.49 -12.73 6.43
N HIS A 26 4.48 -11.84 6.29
CA HIS A 26 5.72 -12.16 5.59
C HIS A 26 6.57 -13.19 6.33
N PHE A 27 6.58 -13.19 7.67
CA PHE A 27 7.26 -14.24 8.42
C PHE A 27 6.69 -15.63 8.11
N ALA A 28 5.36 -15.76 8.03
CA ALA A 28 4.73 -17.01 7.61
C ALA A 28 5.04 -17.36 6.14
N PHE A 29 5.05 -16.36 5.25
CA PHE A 29 5.45 -16.55 3.85
C PHE A 29 6.89 -17.05 3.75
N ASP A 30 7.82 -16.47 4.51
CA ASP A 30 9.23 -16.86 4.52
C ASP A 30 9.40 -18.26 5.10
N LEU A 31 8.71 -18.61 6.19
CA LEU A 31 8.71 -19.99 6.71
C LEU A 31 8.29 -21.00 5.63
N ASN A 32 7.32 -20.63 4.78
CA ASN A 32 6.90 -21.47 3.66
C ASN A 32 7.96 -21.52 2.56
N HIS A 33 8.57 -20.37 2.23
CA HIS A 33 9.64 -20.25 1.23
C HIS A 33 10.88 -21.09 1.60
N PHE A 34 11.28 -21.07 2.87
CA PHE A 34 12.38 -21.89 3.41
C PHE A 34 11.98 -23.36 3.67
N GLY A 35 10.73 -23.75 3.40
CA GLY A 35 10.27 -25.14 3.48
C GLY A 35 9.92 -25.63 4.88
N HIS A 36 9.81 -24.76 5.88
CA HIS A 36 9.43 -25.11 7.25
C HIS A 36 7.93 -25.35 7.43
N ILE A 37 7.10 -24.75 6.58
CA ILE A 37 5.66 -25.00 6.50
C ILE A 37 5.26 -25.23 5.03
N ARG A 38 4.04 -25.74 4.81
CA ARG A 38 3.44 -25.89 3.48
C ARG A 38 2.07 -25.24 3.45
N GLN A 39 1.95 -24.12 2.77
CA GLN A 39 0.75 -23.27 2.68
C GLN A 39 0.65 -22.64 1.28
N ASN A 40 -0.56 -22.37 0.79
CA ASN A 40 -0.75 -21.74 -0.51
C ASN A 40 -1.13 -20.26 -0.36
N PHE A 41 -0.11 -19.39 -0.36
CA PHE A 41 -0.29 -17.94 -0.21
C PHE A 41 -0.97 -17.26 -1.42
N TYR A 42 -1.09 -17.96 -2.55
CA TYR A 42 -1.58 -17.40 -3.81
C TYR A 42 -3.09 -17.61 -4.01
N GLU A 43 -3.64 -18.69 -3.46
CA GLU A 43 -5.04 -19.08 -3.66
C GLU A 43 -5.84 -19.14 -2.37
N ASP A 44 -5.23 -19.51 -1.23
CA ASP A 44 -6.00 -19.71 0.01
C ASP A 44 -6.58 -18.38 0.52
N PRO A 45 -7.90 -18.32 0.83
CA PRO A 45 -8.56 -17.10 1.33
C PRO A 45 -7.92 -16.55 2.61
N VAL A 46 -7.44 -17.42 3.50
CA VAL A 46 -6.78 -17.01 4.75
C VAL A 46 -5.60 -16.09 4.48
N TRP A 47 -4.80 -16.35 3.45
CA TRP A 47 -3.62 -15.55 3.13
C TRP A 47 -3.97 -14.37 2.21
N THR A 48 -4.81 -14.60 1.21
CA THR A 48 -5.18 -13.56 0.23
C THR A 48 -6.02 -12.45 0.85
N TRP A 49 -6.89 -12.74 1.81
CA TRP A 49 -7.66 -11.74 2.55
C TRP A 49 -6.79 -10.95 3.54
N GLN A 50 -5.84 -11.61 4.22
CA GLN A 50 -4.88 -10.91 5.07
C GLN A 50 -4.07 -9.89 4.26
N ARG A 51 -3.47 -10.32 3.14
CA ARG A 51 -2.75 -9.42 2.22
C ARG A 51 -3.63 -8.23 1.81
N THR A 52 -4.88 -8.49 1.44
CA THR A 52 -5.83 -7.45 1.02
C THR A 52 -6.13 -6.47 2.15
N GLY A 53 -6.35 -6.96 3.37
CA GLY A 53 -6.61 -6.15 4.55
C GLY A 53 -5.42 -5.28 4.95
N ILE A 54 -4.22 -5.85 4.94
CA ILE A 54 -2.95 -5.16 5.21
C ILE A 54 -2.76 -3.98 4.25
N VAL A 55 -2.80 -4.25 2.93
CA VAL A 55 -2.58 -3.22 1.90
C VAL A 55 -3.67 -2.16 1.96
N SER A 56 -4.93 -2.56 2.19
CA SER A 56 -6.04 -1.62 2.34
C SER A 56 -5.83 -0.67 3.51
N LEU A 57 -5.42 -1.18 4.66
CA LEU A 57 -5.16 -0.36 5.85
C LEU A 57 -4.02 0.63 5.63
N PHE A 58 -2.93 0.20 4.97
CA PHE A 58 -1.83 1.10 4.58
C PHE A 58 -2.29 2.23 3.67
N LEU A 59 -3.07 1.93 2.64
CA LEU A 59 -3.53 2.91 1.65
C LEU A 59 -4.59 3.85 2.21
N LEU A 60 -5.51 3.36 3.05
CA LEU A 60 -6.42 4.19 3.83
C LEU A 60 -5.62 5.19 4.68
N CYS A 61 -4.61 4.72 5.42
CA CYS A 61 -3.75 5.58 6.23
C CYS A 61 -2.95 6.60 5.38
N ALA A 62 -2.52 6.21 4.18
CA ALA A 62 -1.84 7.11 3.25
C ALA A 62 -2.79 8.22 2.74
N GLY A 63 -4.02 7.87 2.37
CA GLY A 63 -5.06 8.81 1.96
C GLY A 63 -5.42 9.81 3.05
N MET A 64 -5.67 9.32 4.27
CA MET A 64 -5.88 10.18 5.45
C MET A 64 -4.69 11.11 5.69
N GLY A 65 -3.47 10.57 5.58
CA GLY A 65 -2.23 11.33 5.71
C GLY A 65 -2.07 12.45 4.67
N GLN A 66 -2.49 12.22 3.42
CA GLN A 66 -2.46 13.25 2.38
C GLN A 66 -3.37 14.44 2.72
N VAL A 67 -4.58 14.19 3.21
CA VAL A 67 -5.50 15.24 3.65
C VAL A 67 -4.88 16.06 4.78
N VAL A 68 -4.35 15.41 5.80
CA VAL A 68 -3.68 16.08 6.93
C VAL A 68 -2.49 16.92 6.44
N ALA A 69 -1.69 16.39 5.53
CA ALA A 69 -0.51 17.09 5.01
C ALA A 69 -0.88 18.34 4.20
N VAL A 70 -1.90 18.25 3.33
CA VAL A 70 -2.40 19.40 2.55
C VAL A 70 -3.03 20.45 3.48
N GLN A 71 -3.87 20.04 4.43
CA GLN A 71 -4.51 20.97 5.40
C GLN A 71 -3.49 21.69 6.29
N ARG A 72 -2.35 21.06 6.59
CA ARG A 72 -1.25 21.67 7.34
C ARG A 72 -0.30 22.50 6.47
N GLY A 73 -0.63 22.74 5.20
CA GLY A 73 0.17 23.56 4.30
C GLY A 73 1.51 22.93 3.90
N GLN A 74 1.60 21.59 3.84
CA GLN A 74 2.83 20.94 3.36
C GLN A 74 3.18 21.45 1.95
N SER A 75 4.36 22.04 1.78
CA SER A 75 4.84 22.54 0.49
C SER A 75 5.21 21.41 -0.48
N TRP A 76 5.20 21.72 -1.78
CA TRP A 76 5.63 20.78 -2.84
C TRP A 76 7.06 20.27 -2.67
N PRO A 77 8.08 21.09 -2.32
CA PRO A 77 9.42 20.60 -2.06
C PRO A 77 9.48 19.59 -0.91
N ARG A 78 8.71 19.82 0.18
CA ARG A 78 8.65 18.89 1.31
C ARG A 78 7.98 17.56 0.92
N PHE A 79 6.93 17.62 0.11
CA PHE A 79 6.30 16.43 -0.46
C PHE A 79 7.28 15.67 -1.36
N ALA A 80 7.94 16.36 -2.28
CA ALA A 80 8.89 15.78 -3.24
C ALA A 80 10.03 15.04 -2.55
N ARG A 81 10.63 15.61 -1.49
CA ARG A 81 11.67 14.92 -0.70
C ARG A 81 11.21 13.57 -0.16
N ARG A 82 9.99 13.50 0.40
CA ARG A 82 9.44 12.24 0.93
C ARG A 82 9.06 11.29 -0.21
N TRP A 83 8.53 11.82 -1.30
CA TRP A 83 8.16 11.03 -2.47
C TRP A 83 9.38 10.37 -3.12
N VAL A 84 10.50 11.10 -3.29
CA VAL A 84 11.75 10.54 -3.81
C VAL A 84 12.28 9.41 -2.93
N GLN A 85 12.14 9.49 -1.61
CA GLN A 85 12.47 8.37 -0.73
C GLN A 85 11.62 7.14 -1.02
N VAL A 86 10.31 7.29 -1.19
CA VAL A 86 9.41 6.18 -1.52
C VAL A 86 9.74 5.59 -2.89
N ALA A 87 9.95 6.43 -3.90
CA ALA A 87 10.30 6.00 -5.25
C ALA A 87 11.68 5.30 -5.30
N GLY A 88 12.67 5.84 -4.57
CA GLY A 88 13.99 5.22 -4.43
C GLY A 88 13.92 3.86 -3.73
N CYS A 89 13.13 3.76 -2.65
CA CYS A 89 12.86 2.49 -1.99
C CYS A 89 12.14 1.50 -2.92
N ALA A 90 11.21 1.96 -3.76
CA ALA A 90 10.55 1.11 -4.76
C ALA A 90 11.57 0.51 -5.73
N ALA A 91 12.47 1.32 -6.27
CA ALA A 91 13.56 0.86 -7.14
C ALA A 91 14.50 -0.13 -6.45
N LEU A 92 14.87 0.13 -5.18
CA LEU A 92 15.70 -0.78 -4.39
C LEU A 92 15.02 -2.14 -4.16
N VAL A 93 13.71 -2.16 -3.88
CA VAL A 93 12.95 -3.41 -3.73
C VAL A 93 12.90 -4.19 -5.06
N SER A 94 12.74 -3.51 -6.20
CA SER A 94 12.81 -4.15 -7.52
C SER A 94 14.18 -4.76 -7.77
N LEU A 95 15.27 -4.03 -7.50
CA LEU A 95 16.64 -4.53 -7.69
C LEU A 95 16.95 -5.70 -6.75
N GLY A 96 16.57 -5.61 -5.48
CA GLY A 96 16.77 -6.68 -4.50
C GLY A 96 15.98 -7.94 -4.85
N SER A 97 14.71 -7.78 -5.23
CA SER A 97 13.88 -8.92 -5.66
C SER A 97 14.30 -9.48 -7.02
N LEU A 98 14.89 -8.69 -7.91
CA LEU A 98 15.46 -9.20 -9.16
C LEU A 98 16.63 -10.15 -8.91
N TRP A 99 17.44 -9.87 -7.89
CA TRP A 99 18.53 -10.76 -7.51
C TRP A 99 18.04 -12.05 -6.85
N MET A 100 17.05 -11.95 -5.96
CA MET A 100 16.52 -13.11 -5.22
C MET A 100 15.53 -13.97 -6.03
N PHE A 101 14.71 -13.33 -6.88
CA PHE A 101 13.60 -13.93 -7.63
C PHE A 101 13.62 -13.49 -9.10
N PRO A 102 14.64 -13.86 -9.90
CA PRO A 102 14.84 -13.29 -11.23
C PRO A 102 13.68 -13.51 -12.21
N ARG A 103 12.88 -14.56 -12.02
CA ARG A 103 11.71 -14.89 -12.87
C ARG A 103 10.42 -14.17 -12.44
N SER A 104 10.34 -13.75 -11.17
CA SER A 104 9.13 -13.19 -10.55
C SER A 104 9.41 -11.91 -9.75
N TRP A 105 10.45 -11.17 -10.14
CA TRP A 105 10.85 -9.93 -9.48
C TRP A 105 9.74 -8.89 -9.45
N ILE A 106 9.80 -8.03 -8.42
CA ILE A 106 8.77 -7.03 -8.12
C ILE A 106 8.84 -5.90 -9.15
N SER A 107 8.06 -6.01 -10.23
CA SER A 107 7.99 -4.93 -11.23
C SER A 107 7.03 -3.80 -10.87
N PHE A 108 6.00 -4.09 -10.08
CA PHE A 108 5.05 -3.08 -9.62
C PHE A 108 4.38 -3.47 -8.30
N GLY A 109 5.17 -3.41 -7.22
CA GLY A 109 4.70 -3.64 -5.85
C GLY A 109 4.10 -2.41 -5.15
N VAL A 110 3.77 -2.54 -3.87
CA VAL A 110 3.10 -1.50 -3.06
C VAL A 110 3.83 -0.16 -3.04
N LEU A 111 5.16 -0.12 -3.04
CA LEU A 111 5.91 1.15 -3.06
C LEU A 111 5.83 1.86 -4.43
N HIS A 112 5.77 1.11 -5.53
CA HIS A 112 5.58 1.66 -6.87
C HIS A 112 4.18 2.27 -7.00
N GLY A 113 3.17 1.48 -6.62
CA GLY A 113 1.78 1.94 -6.57
C GLY A 113 1.64 3.17 -5.67
N MET A 114 2.25 3.15 -4.48
CA MET A 114 2.24 4.28 -3.55
C MET A 114 2.86 5.54 -4.19
N ALA A 115 4.00 5.42 -4.88
CA ALA A 115 4.64 6.56 -5.53
C ALA A 115 3.70 7.23 -6.55
N VAL A 116 2.98 6.47 -7.36
CA VAL A 116 2.00 6.99 -8.33
C VAL A 116 0.78 7.57 -7.61
N MET A 117 0.16 6.79 -6.73
CA MET A 117 -1.09 7.16 -6.05
C MET A 117 -0.94 8.42 -5.19
N LEU A 118 0.21 8.61 -4.53
CA LEU A 118 0.47 9.82 -3.73
C LEU A 118 0.47 11.09 -4.58
N VAL A 119 1.06 11.05 -5.79
CA VAL A 119 1.09 12.20 -6.70
C VAL A 119 -0.31 12.51 -7.21
N VAL A 120 -1.02 11.49 -7.71
CA VAL A 120 -2.39 11.61 -8.23
C VAL A 120 -3.32 12.18 -7.15
N THR A 121 -3.30 11.58 -5.96
CA THR A 121 -4.16 11.99 -4.84
C THR A 121 -3.85 13.40 -4.35
N ARG A 122 -2.56 13.75 -4.22
CA ARG A 122 -2.15 15.09 -3.82
C ARG A 122 -2.61 16.14 -4.83
N TRP A 123 -2.37 15.90 -6.11
CA TRP A 123 -2.77 16.81 -7.17
C TRP A 123 -4.29 17.03 -7.16
N ALA A 124 -5.07 15.96 -7.06
CA ALA A 124 -6.53 16.04 -6.98
C ALA A 124 -7.03 16.77 -5.72
N LEU A 125 -6.36 16.62 -4.57
CA LEU A 125 -6.64 17.38 -3.34
C LEU A 125 -6.35 18.88 -3.51
N VAL A 126 -5.19 19.23 -4.07
CA VAL A 126 -4.78 20.64 -4.27
C VAL A 126 -5.69 21.35 -5.27
N ARG A 127 -6.14 20.64 -6.31
CA ARG A 127 -7.14 21.15 -7.27
C ARG A 127 -8.56 21.22 -6.71
N GLY A 128 -8.78 20.71 -5.50
CA GLY A 128 -10.08 20.71 -4.84
C GLY A 128 -11.07 19.68 -5.40
N TRP A 129 -10.61 18.71 -6.20
CA TRP A 129 -11.46 17.68 -6.80
C TRP A 129 -11.92 16.63 -5.78
N LEU A 130 -11.09 16.32 -4.79
CA LEU A 130 -11.41 15.35 -3.73
C LEU A 130 -12.01 16.06 -2.51
N ARG A 131 -13.23 16.58 -2.63
CA ARG A 131 -13.97 17.25 -1.53
C ARG A 131 -15.33 16.61 -1.29
N GLY A 132 -15.83 16.70 -0.05
CA GLY A 132 -17.17 16.22 0.31
C GLY A 132 -17.35 14.72 0.05
N ALA A 133 -18.41 14.36 -0.68
CA ALA A 133 -18.72 12.97 -1.03
C ALA A 133 -17.89 12.40 -2.20
N VAL A 134 -17.22 13.26 -2.99
CA VAL A 134 -16.45 12.85 -4.18
C VAL A 134 -15.41 11.74 -3.92
N PRO A 135 -14.52 11.83 -2.91
CA PRO A 135 -13.55 10.77 -2.66
C PRO A 135 -14.20 9.40 -2.38
N TRP A 136 -15.40 9.37 -1.78
CA TRP A 136 -16.13 8.12 -1.55
C TRP A 136 -16.69 7.54 -2.84
N LEU A 137 -17.39 8.36 -3.62
CA LEU A 137 -18.01 7.93 -4.89
C LEU A 137 -16.95 7.52 -5.91
N ALA A 138 -15.93 8.35 -6.09
CA ALA A 138 -14.83 8.06 -7.00
C ALA A 138 -13.98 6.89 -6.50
N GLY A 139 -13.77 6.77 -5.19
CA GLY A 139 -13.10 5.62 -4.59
C GLY A 139 -13.83 4.30 -4.86
N ALA A 140 -15.14 4.27 -4.63
CA ALA A 140 -15.99 3.12 -4.93
C ALA A 140 -16.01 2.80 -6.43
N ALA A 141 -16.10 3.81 -7.30
CA ALA A 141 -16.06 3.64 -8.75
C ALA A 141 -14.73 3.02 -9.22
N LEU A 142 -13.58 3.49 -8.71
CA LEU A 142 -12.27 2.94 -9.03
C LEU A 142 -12.11 1.48 -8.55
N ILE A 143 -12.68 1.15 -7.39
CA ILE A 143 -12.68 -0.22 -6.87
C ILE A 143 -13.51 -1.13 -7.78
N ALA A 144 -14.70 -0.68 -8.18
CA ALA A 144 -15.57 -1.43 -9.09
C ALA A 144 -14.99 -1.52 -10.52
N ALA A 145 -14.22 -0.52 -10.96
CA ALA A 145 -13.65 -0.48 -12.30
C ALA A 145 -12.69 -1.64 -12.57
N ALA A 146 -11.86 -2.06 -11.61
CA ALA A 146 -10.90 -3.16 -11.81
C ALA A 146 -11.54 -4.46 -12.32
N PRO A 147 -12.52 -5.07 -11.61
CA PRO A 147 -13.15 -6.31 -12.07
C PRO A 147 -14.00 -6.10 -13.34
N LEU A 148 -14.67 -4.96 -13.50
CA LEU A 148 -15.51 -4.68 -14.67
C LEU A 148 -14.68 -4.52 -15.95
N LEU A 149 -13.62 -3.71 -15.89
CA LEU A 149 -12.71 -3.52 -17.02
C LEU A 149 -11.91 -4.79 -17.31
N GLY A 150 -11.50 -5.55 -16.28
CA GLY A 150 -10.84 -6.85 -16.47
C GLY A 150 -11.76 -7.89 -17.13
N ALA A 151 -13.05 -7.90 -16.78
CA ALA A 151 -14.05 -8.76 -17.43
C ALA A 151 -14.32 -8.36 -18.89
N ALA A 152 -14.42 -7.06 -19.17
CA ALA A 152 -14.55 -6.54 -20.52
C ALA A 152 -13.29 -6.85 -21.36
N LEU A 153 -12.10 -6.67 -20.79
CA LEU A 153 -10.83 -7.01 -21.44
C LEU A 153 -10.75 -8.51 -21.77
N ARG A 154 -11.27 -9.40 -20.92
CA ARG A 154 -11.29 -10.84 -21.21
C ARG A 154 -12.28 -11.25 -22.30
N THR A 155 -13.44 -10.61 -22.36
CA THR A 155 -14.56 -11.10 -23.18
C THR A 155 -14.76 -10.34 -24.48
N GLN A 156 -14.32 -9.08 -24.55
CA GLN A 156 -14.65 -8.17 -25.65
C GLN A 156 -13.41 -7.58 -26.35
N ALA A 157 -12.24 -7.62 -25.72
CA ALA A 157 -11.05 -7.02 -26.29
C ALA A 157 -10.36 -7.89 -27.36
N PRO A 158 -9.72 -7.28 -28.37
CA PRO A 158 -8.78 -7.98 -29.22
C PRO A 158 -7.64 -8.61 -28.41
N ALA A 159 -7.17 -9.79 -28.83
CA ALA A 159 -6.12 -10.52 -28.15
C ALA A 159 -4.83 -9.69 -27.95
N ALA A 160 -4.47 -8.86 -28.94
CA ALA A 160 -3.32 -7.96 -28.84
C ALA A 160 -3.46 -6.93 -27.71
N MET A 161 -4.68 -6.42 -27.47
CA MET A 161 -4.95 -5.50 -26.38
C MET A 161 -4.88 -6.21 -25.03
N ALA A 162 -5.49 -7.40 -24.90
CA ALA A 162 -5.39 -8.22 -23.69
C ALA A 162 -3.93 -8.52 -23.33
N ALA A 163 -3.12 -8.95 -24.32
CA ALA A 163 -1.69 -9.21 -24.13
C ALA A 163 -0.90 -7.96 -23.72
N ALA A 164 -1.25 -6.79 -24.27
CA ALA A 164 -0.62 -5.53 -23.87
C ALA A 164 -0.92 -5.20 -22.40
N PHE A 165 -2.16 -5.37 -21.96
CA PHE A 165 -2.58 -5.13 -20.57
C PHE A 165 -1.99 -6.14 -19.57
N ASP A 166 -1.79 -7.40 -19.96
CA ASP A 166 -1.11 -8.40 -19.12
C ASP A 166 0.41 -8.19 -19.05
N SER A 167 0.99 -7.43 -20.00
CA SER A 167 2.41 -7.12 -20.01
C SER A 167 2.84 -6.22 -18.85
N ARG A 168 4.13 -6.26 -18.49
CA ARG A 168 4.71 -5.39 -17.44
C ARG A 168 4.61 -3.89 -17.75
N TRP A 169 4.27 -3.50 -18.98
CA TRP A 169 4.08 -2.11 -19.38
C TRP A 169 2.76 -1.52 -18.92
N LEU A 170 1.71 -2.33 -18.83
CA LEU A 170 0.33 -1.85 -18.56
C LEU A 170 -0.33 -2.56 -17.36
N ASN A 171 0.19 -3.70 -16.90
CA ASN A 171 -0.40 -4.42 -15.78
C ASN A 171 -0.43 -3.60 -14.47
N TRP A 172 0.39 -2.54 -14.36
CA TRP A 172 0.36 -1.60 -13.25
C TRP A 172 -0.93 -0.79 -13.18
N LEU A 173 -1.73 -0.72 -14.26
CA LEU A 173 -3.06 -0.10 -14.24
C LEU A 173 -4.05 -0.93 -13.41
N GLY A 174 -3.85 -2.25 -13.31
CA GLY A 174 -4.73 -3.17 -12.57
C GLY A 174 -5.88 -3.74 -13.39
N VAL A 175 -5.90 -3.46 -14.70
CA VAL A 175 -6.80 -4.07 -15.67
C VAL A 175 -6.03 -5.19 -16.36
N VAL A 176 -6.19 -6.43 -15.89
CA VAL A 176 -5.46 -7.60 -16.42
C VAL A 176 -6.42 -8.77 -16.60
N THR A 177 -6.11 -9.66 -17.54
CA THR A 177 -6.83 -10.92 -17.71
C THR A 177 -6.24 -12.01 -16.82
N LEU A 178 -4.92 -11.96 -16.60
CA LEU A 178 -4.14 -12.88 -15.79
C LEU A 178 -3.34 -12.11 -14.74
N LYS A 179 -3.23 -12.65 -13.52
CA LYS A 179 -2.37 -12.06 -12.49
C LYS A 179 -0.91 -12.15 -12.95
N PRO A 180 -0.12 -11.06 -12.87
CA PRO A 180 1.27 -11.09 -13.30
C PRO A 180 2.12 -11.95 -12.35
N PRO A 181 3.14 -12.68 -12.87
CA PRO A 181 4.05 -13.46 -12.06
C PRO A 181 5.08 -12.55 -11.39
N THR A 182 4.73 -12.01 -10.22
CA THR A 182 5.56 -11.09 -9.42
C THR A 182 5.34 -11.34 -7.92
N GLU A 183 6.40 -11.24 -7.10
CA GLU A 183 6.30 -11.46 -5.65
C GLU A 183 5.37 -10.44 -4.95
N ASP A 184 5.26 -9.24 -5.50
CA ASP A 184 4.25 -8.26 -5.08
C ASP A 184 3.64 -7.54 -6.28
N TRP A 185 2.32 -7.37 -6.24
CA TRP A 185 1.54 -6.66 -7.26
C TRP A 185 0.45 -5.81 -6.61
N VAL A 186 0.68 -4.50 -6.59
CA VAL A 186 -0.27 -3.51 -6.07
C VAL A 186 -0.45 -2.42 -7.13
N PRO A 187 -1.26 -2.69 -8.17
CA PRO A 187 -1.52 -1.78 -9.28
C PRO A 187 -2.29 -0.51 -8.86
N LEU A 188 -2.61 0.36 -9.82
CA LEU A 188 -3.42 1.55 -9.59
C LEU A 188 -4.86 1.19 -9.23
N LEU A 189 -5.52 0.33 -10.01
CA LEU A 189 -6.86 -0.17 -9.69
C LEU A 189 -6.75 -1.55 -9.01
N PRO A 190 -7.45 -1.80 -7.90
CA PRO A 190 -8.46 -0.95 -7.24
C PRO A 190 -7.88 0.01 -6.20
N TRP A 191 -6.57 -0.04 -5.97
CA TRP A 191 -5.91 0.50 -4.77
C TRP A 191 -5.94 2.03 -4.63
N LEU A 192 -5.94 2.77 -5.73
CA LEU A 192 -6.17 4.23 -5.72
C LEU A 192 -7.54 4.54 -5.12
N GLY A 193 -8.54 3.71 -5.44
CA GLY A 193 -9.87 3.85 -4.88
C GLY A 193 -9.86 3.71 -3.36
N VAL A 194 -9.14 2.71 -2.83
CA VAL A 194 -8.97 2.52 -1.37
C VAL A 194 -8.26 3.72 -0.73
N MET A 195 -7.22 4.26 -1.37
CA MET A 195 -6.57 5.48 -0.89
C MET A 195 -7.55 6.66 -0.84
N TRP A 196 -8.42 6.80 -1.84
CA TRP A 196 -9.42 7.86 -1.89
C TRP A 196 -10.55 7.67 -0.87
N LEU A 197 -10.93 6.44 -0.53
CA LEU A 197 -11.80 6.20 0.64
C LEU A 197 -11.15 6.74 1.93
N GLY A 198 -9.83 6.59 2.09
CA GLY A 198 -9.07 7.17 3.21
C GLY A 198 -9.11 8.71 3.20
N VAL A 199 -9.05 9.32 2.02
CA VAL A 199 -9.25 10.76 1.85
C VAL A 199 -10.66 11.19 2.29
N GLY A 200 -11.69 10.43 1.94
CA GLY A 200 -13.06 10.65 2.37
C GLY A 200 -13.23 10.53 3.88
N LEU A 201 -12.65 9.49 4.49
CA LEU A 201 -12.72 9.22 5.93
C LEU A 201 -12.13 10.37 6.76
N MET A 202 -11.02 10.95 6.32
CA MET A 202 -10.37 12.06 7.02
C MET A 202 -11.12 13.38 6.88
N GLN A 203 -11.88 13.56 5.80
CA GLN A 203 -12.70 14.76 5.58
C GLN A 203 -14.05 14.70 6.29
N TRP A 204 -14.54 13.49 6.56
CA TRP A 204 -15.83 13.29 7.21
C TRP A 204 -15.76 13.62 8.73
N PRO A 205 -16.68 14.43 9.29
CA PRO A 205 -16.58 14.91 10.67
C PRO A 205 -16.47 13.81 11.72
N THR A 206 -17.24 12.73 11.59
CA THR A 206 -17.21 11.64 12.58
C THR A 206 -15.91 10.84 12.49
N GLY A 207 -15.42 10.58 11.27
CA GLY A 207 -14.14 9.91 11.03
C GLY A 207 -12.97 10.73 11.57
N ARG A 208 -12.92 12.01 11.24
CA ARG A 208 -11.94 12.97 11.78
C ARG A 208 -12.01 13.06 13.31
N GLY A 209 -13.21 13.09 13.89
CA GLY A 209 -13.42 13.13 15.32
C GLY A 209 -12.88 11.90 16.04
N TRP A 210 -13.11 10.69 15.50
CA TRP A 210 -12.53 9.46 16.04
C TRP A 210 -11.00 9.46 15.95
N LEU A 211 -10.43 9.87 14.82
CA LEU A 211 -8.97 9.94 14.61
C LEU A 211 -8.28 11.01 15.48
N ALA A 212 -9.01 12.06 15.86
CA ALA A 212 -8.51 13.12 16.74
C ALA A 212 -8.43 12.69 18.21
N ARG A 213 -9.09 11.58 18.60
CA ARG A 213 -9.03 11.08 19.97
C ARG A 213 -7.64 10.53 20.28
N PRO A 214 -7.11 10.77 21.49
CA PRO A 214 -5.85 10.18 21.91
C PRO A 214 -5.99 8.66 21.90
N PRO A 215 -5.02 7.92 21.33
CA PRO A 215 -5.08 6.47 21.34
C PRO A 215 -4.96 5.93 22.77
N GLY A 216 -5.57 4.77 23.02
CA GLY A 216 -5.36 3.98 24.24
C GLY A 216 -3.91 3.50 24.38
N ALA A 217 -3.60 2.77 25.46
CA ALA A 217 -2.23 2.32 25.75
C ALA A 217 -1.58 1.56 24.58
N VAL A 218 -2.31 0.61 23.99
CA VAL A 218 -1.86 -0.16 22.82
C VAL A 218 -1.57 0.76 21.63
N GLY A 219 -2.50 1.68 21.31
CA GLY A 219 -2.29 2.58 20.18
C GLY A 219 -1.11 3.55 20.38
N ARG A 220 -0.84 3.97 21.62
CA ARG A 220 0.37 4.76 21.94
C ARG A 220 1.66 3.97 21.72
N ALA A 221 1.66 2.67 21.99
CA ALA A 221 2.80 1.79 21.71
C ALA A 221 3.01 1.55 20.20
N LEU A 222 1.92 1.51 19.42
CA LEU A 222 1.98 1.31 17.96
C LEU A 222 2.33 2.58 17.17
N ALA A 223 1.95 3.76 17.66
CA ALA A 223 2.16 5.01 16.94
C ALA A 223 3.64 5.29 16.57
N PRO A 224 4.65 5.03 17.43
CA PRO A 224 6.06 5.14 17.04
C PRO A 224 6.42 4.33 15.80
N LEU A 225 5.92 3.10 15.67
CA LEU A 225 6.17 2.26 14.49
C LEU A 225 5.60 2.92 13.23
N GLY A 226 4.37 3.42 13.30
CA GLY A 226 3.74 4.13 12.18
C GLY A 226 4.45 5.43 11.78
N ARG A 227 5.18 6.09 12.69
CA ARG A 227 5.97 7.28 12.37
C ARG A 227 7.22 6.95 11.54
N TRP A 228 7.81 5.78 11.75
CA TRP A 228 9.00 5.28 11.04
C TRP A 228 8.65 4.25 9.95
N SER A 229 7.44 4.34 9.40
CA SER A 229 6.86 3.27 8.58
C SER A 229 7.70 2.86 7.37
N LEU A 230 8.32 3.81 6.66
CA LEU A 230 9.15 3.49 5.49
C LEU A 230 10.43 2.75 5.89
N SER A 231 11.10 3.19 6.95
CA SER A 231 12.34 2.55 7.42
C SER A 231 12.06 1.12 7.88
N TYR A 232 11.01 0.94 8.69
CA TYR A 232 10.58 -0.38 9.10
C TYR A 232 10.17 -1.25 7.89
N TYR A 233 9.39 -0.69 6.96
CA TYR A 233 8.99 -1.38 5.74
C TYR A 233 10.21 -1.84 4.93
N MET A 234 11.29 -1.07 4.86
CA MET A 234 12.49 -1.51 4.14
C MET A 234 13.29 -2.57 4.90
N LEU A 235 13.22 -2.58 6.23
CA LEU A 235 14.06 -3.45 7.07
C LEU A 235 13.41 -4.78 7.41
N HIS A 236 12.08 -4.87 7.50
CA HIS A 236 11.42 -6.08 7.98
C HIS A 236 11.82 -7.33 7.15
N GLN A 237 11.74 -7.27 5.82
CA GLN A 237 11.99 -8.44 4.97
C GLN A 237 13.46 -8.91 5.01
N PRO A 238 14.48 -8.03 4.85
CA PRO A 238 15.88 -8.46 5.01
C PRO A 238 16.18 -9.02 6.40
N VAL A 239 15.57 -8.46 7.46
CA VAL A 239 15.76 -8.96 8.83
C VAL A 239 15.12 -10.34 9.02
N LEU A 240 13.90 -10.57 8.53
CA LEU A 240 13.22 -11.86 8.63
C LEU A 240 14.00 -12.95 7.87
N ILE A 241 14.36 -12.68 6.60
CA ILE A 241 15.16 -13.59 5.78
C ILE A 241 16.50 -13.88 6.46
N GLY A 242 17.22 -12.84 6.90
CA GLY A 242 18.52 -12.97 7.56
C GLY A 242 18.45 -13.80 8.84
N ALA A 243 17.39 -13.62 9.65
CA ALA A 243 17.17 -14.40 10.86
C ALA A 243 16.90 -15.88 10.55
N LEU A 244 16.08 -16.19 9.53
CA LEU A 244 15.81 -17.56 9.12
C LEU A 244 17.05 -18.24 8.52
N MET A 245 17.83 -17.53 7.71
CA MET A 245 19.11 -18.02 7.19
C MET A 245 20.11 -18.33 8.31
N ALA A 246 20.24 -17.43 9.29
CA ALA A 246 21.13 -17.65 10.43
C ALA A 246 20.67 -18.85 11.27
N TRP A 247 19.37 -18.99 11.51
CA TRP A 247 18.82 -20.14 12.21
C TRP A 247 19.04 -21.46 11.46
N ALA A 248 18.87 -21.47 10.14
CA ALA A 248 19.12 -22.63 9.29
C ALA A 248 20.61 -23.03 9.28
N ALA A 249 21.53 -22.06 9.34
CA ALA A 249 22.97 -22.32 9.39
C ALA A 249 23.45 -22.85 10.76
N LEU A 250 22.69 -22.65 11.83
CA LEU A 250 23.00 -23.11 13.19
C LEU A 250 22.38 -24.46 13.54
N ARG A 251 21.56 -25.03 12.65
CA ARG A 251 20.96 -26.36 12.79
C ARG A 251 21.76 -27.40 12.02
#